data_AF-A0A7U3YB68-F1
#
_entry.id   AF-A0A7U3YB68-F1
#
_cell.length_a   1.000
_cell.length_b   1.000
_cell.length_c   1.000
_cell.angle_alpha   90.00
_cell.angle_beta   90.00
_cell.angle_gamma   90.00
#
_symmetry.space_group_name_H-M   'P 1'
#
loop_
_entity.id
_entity.type
_entity.pdbx_description
1 polymer ?
#
loop_
_entity_poly.entity_id
_entity_poly.type
_entity_poly.pdbx_seq_one_letter_code
_entity_poly.pdbx_strand_id
1 'polypeptide(L)'
;MKIRMKHLVRRLYLRRDKIWHVYRSTEIQNKAKDKNIANFPHLKPEDLDYEYVYKFLDEWIQKKYNDKLGFTIEKVDGLEYICKAKRYASLKKILAKIFKDYKDIFLGRLQKAAGGASVPGSGGKRQSGS
;
A
#
# COMPACT_ATOMS: atom_id res chain seq x y z
N MET A 1 11.34 20.64 -9.53
CA MET A 1 11.89 20.26 -8.20
C MET A 1 12.32 18.80 -8.26
N LYS A 2 13.57 18.48 -7.93
CA LYS A 2 14.06 17.09 -7.83
C LYS A 2 14.02 16.67 -6.36
N ILE A 3 13.42 15.54 -6.04
CA ILE A 3 13.28 15.03 -4.67
C ILE A 3 13.79 13.60 -4.63
N ARG A 4 14.78 13.33 -3.78
CA ARG A 4 15.26 11.95 -3.59
C ARG A 4 14.31 11.18 -2.67
N MET A 5 14.14 9.89 -2.96
CA MET A 5 13.29 9.00 -2.17
C MET A 5 13.65 8.98 -0.69
N LYS A 6 14.93 8.88 -0.33
CA LYS A 6 15.38 8.96 1.08
C LYS A 6 14.89 10.20 1.82
N HIS A 7 14.76 11.33 1.12
CA HIS A 7 14.22 12.55 1.70
C HIS A 7 12.71 12.44 1.91
N LEU A 8 11.98 11.84 0.97
CA LEU A 8 10.54 11.57 1.12
C LEU A 8 10.27 10.60 2.27
N VAL A 9 10.99 9.48 2.36
CA VAL A 9 10.86 8.50 3.45
C VAL A 9 11.09 9.17 4.80
N ARG A 10 12.16 9.97 4.94
CA ARG A 10 12.43 10.70 6.18
C ARG A 10 11.29 11.66 6.55
N ARG A 11 10.71 12.37 5.58
CA ARG A 11 9.58 13.28 5.81
C ARG A 11 8.30 12.55 6.19
N LEU A 12 8.05 11.38 5.61
CA LEU A 12 6.91 10.53 5.95
C LEU A 12 7.08 9.92 7.34
N TYR A 13 8.28 9.45 7.68
CA TYR A 13 8.60 8.87 8.99
C TYR A 13 8.44 9.88 10.13
N LEU A 14 8.92 11.11 9.93
CA LEU A 14 8.69 12.20 10.89
C LEU A 14 7.20 12.54 11.05
N ARG A 15 6.35 12.11 10.12
CA ARG A 15 4.91 12.34 10.08
C ARG A 15 4.11 11.03 10.12
N ARG A 16 4.70 9.98 10.70
CA ARG A 16 4.09 8.64 10.83
C ARG A 16 2.83 8.66 11.70
N ASP A 17 2.68 9.67 12.56
CA ASP A 17 1.43 9.99 13.27
C ASP A 17 0.23 10.09 12.32
N LYS A 18 0.42 10.65 11.13
CA LYS A 18 -0.63 10.75 10.11
C LYS A 18 -1.00 9.41 9.52
N ILE A 19 0.01 8.55 9.31
CA ILE A 19 -0.18 7.18 8.83
C ILE A 19 -0.95 6.38 9.89
N TRP A 20 -0.54 6.52 11.16
CA TRP A 20 -1.22 5.92 12.30
C TRP A 20 -2.68 6.39 12.42
N HIS A 21 -2.93 7.68 12.26
CA HIS A 21 -4.29 8.23 12.31
C HIS A 21 -5.19 7.64 11.21
N VAL A 22 -4.66 7.47 9.99
CA VAL A 22 -5.39 6.80 8.91
C VAL A 22 -5.66 5.34 9.28
N TYR A 23 -4.66 4.59 9.75
CA TYR A 23 -4.83 3.20 10.20
C TYR A 23 -5.92 3.07 11.28
N ARG A 24 -5.95 3.99 12.25
CA ARG A 24 -6.93 4.02 13.35
C ARG A 24 -8.30 4.56 12.95
N SER A 25 -8.50 4.99 11.70
CA SER A 25 -9.78 5.52 11.25
C SER A 25 -10.89 4.46 11.33
N THR A 26 -12.11 4.91 11.62
CA THR A 26 -13.29 4.04 11.80
C THR A 26 -13.49 3.08 10.63
N GLU A 27 -13.25 3.52 9.40
CA GLU A 27 -13.44 2.70 8.21
C GLU A 27 -12.46 1.52 8.13
N ILE A 28 -11.18 1.76 8.42
CA ILE A 28 -10.16 0.69 8.47
C ILE A 28 -10.46 -0.26 9.64
N GLN A 29 -10.80 0.29 10.81
CA GLN A 29 -11.10 -0.53 11.98
C GLN A 29 -12.40 -1.33 11.84
N ASN A 30 -13.38 -0.84 11.07
CA ASN A 30 -14.57 -1.62 10.73
C ASN A 30 -14.22 -2.80 9.81
N LYS A 31 -13.24 -2.64 8.90
CA LYS A 31 -12.74 -3.75 8.09
C LYS A 31 -12.01 -4.82 8.91
N ALA A 32 -11.38 -4.45 10.03
CA ALA A 32 -10.82 -5.42 10.97
C ALA A 32 -11.88 -6.34 11.61
N LYS A 33 -13.13 -5.84 11.71
CA LYS A 33 -14.27 -6.60 12.26
C LYS A 33 -14.99 -7.42 11.19
N ASP A 34 -14.67 -7.21 9.91
CA ASP A 34 -15.27 -7.92 8.79
C ASP A 34 -14.70 -9.35 8.76
N LYS A 35 -15.56 -10.33 9.04
CA LYS A 35 -15.19 -11.76 9.03
C LYS A 35 -14.71 -12.24 7.66
N ASN A 36 -14.99 -11.48 6.60
CA ASN A 36 -14.51 -11.78 5.26
C ASN A 36 -13.09 -11.26 5.00
N ILE A 37 -12.37 -10.68 5.96
CA ILE A 37 -10.98 -10.25 5.78
C ILE A 37 -10.08 -11.20 6.58
N ALA A 38 -9.18 -11.91 5.88
CA ALA A 38 -8.38 -12.97 6.50
C ALA A 38 -7.03 -12.50 7.04
N ASN A 39 -6.46 -11.44 6.46
CA ASN A 39 -5.08 -11.00 6.72
C ASN A 39 -4.99 -9.57 7.27
N PHE A 40 -5.98 -9.14 8.06
CA PHE A 40 -5.96 -7.78 8.59
C PHE A 40 -4.73 -7.56 9.50
N PRO A 41 -3.83 -6.62 9.18
CA PRO A 41 -2.61 -6.43 9.97
C PRO A 41 -2.93 -5.66 11.27
N HIS A 42 -2.49 -6.21 12.40
CA HIS A 42 -2.57 -5.59 13.72
C HIS A 42 -1.30 -4.79 14.00
N LEU A 43 -1.27 -3.56 13.48
CA LEU A 43 -0.13 -2.67 13.65
C LEU A 43 -0.19 -1.97 15.01
N LYS A 44 0.98 -1.83 15.62
CA LYS A 44 1.26 -0.95 16.76
C LYS A 44 1.99 0.31 16.28
N PRO A 45 2.05 1.38 17.08
CA PRO A 45 2.80 2.58 16.73
C PRO A 45 4.28 2.30 16.40
N GLU A 46 4.88 1.31 17.06
CA GLU A 46 6.28 0.90 16.87
C GLU A 46 6.52 0.23 15.51
N ASP A 47 5.51 -0.45 14.96
CA ASP A 47 5.59 -1.12 13.65
C ASP A 47 5.65 -0.11 12.48
N LEU A 48 5.33 1.17 12.73
CA LEU A 48 5.49 2.26 11.77
C LEU A 48 6.92 2.82 11.77
N ASP A 49 7.89 1.92 11.73
CA ASP A 49 9.31 2.25 11.72
C ASP A 49 9.77 2.79 10.34
N TYR A 50 11.07 3.08 10.22
CA TYR A 50 11.62 3.62 8.99
C TYR A 50 11.52 2.64 7.81
N GLU A 51 11.65 1.33 8.06
CA GLU A 51 11.60 0.29 7.05
C GLU A 51 10.17 0.12 6.50
N TYR A 52 9.17 0.12 7.39
CA TYR A 52 7.77 0.11 7.01
C TYR A 52 7.43 1.29 6.11
N VAL A 53 7.83 2.51 6.51
CA VAL A 53 7.58 3.73 5.73
C VAL A 53 8.31 3.68 4.38
N TYR A 54 9.51 3.11 4.34
CA TYR A 54 10.25 2.90 3.10
C TYR A 54 9.48 1.97 2.14
N LYS A 55 9.10 0.77 2.60
CA LYS A 55 8.33 -0.21 1.82
C LYS A 55 7.00 0.36 1.33
N PHE A 56 6.30 1.08 2.20
CA PHE A 56 5.07 1.78 1.83
C PHE A 56 5.30 2.81 0.71
N LEU A 57 6.34 3.64 0.81
CA LEU A 57 6.62 4.62 -0.24
C LEU A 57 7.04 3.94 -1.55
N ASP A 58 7.82 2.87 -1.48
CA ASP A 58 8.22 2.10 -2.67
C ASP A 58 6.99 1.52 -3.39
N GLU A 59 6.08 0.86 -2.67
CA GLU A 59 4.83 0.36 -3.25
C GLU A 59 3.94 1.47 -3.81
N TRP A 60 3.84 2.61 -3.10
CA TRP A 60 3.11 3.77 -3.61
C TRP A 60 3.71 4.22 -4.94
N ILE A 61 5.04 4.36 -5.02
CA ILE A 61 5.76 4.72 -6.24
C ILE A 61 5.49 3.72 -7.36
N GLN A 62 5.61 2.42 -7.11
CA GLN A 62 5.38 1.38 -8.13
C GLN A 62 3.95 1.44 -8.68
N LYS A 63 2.94 1.57 -7.81
CA LYS A 63 1.53 1.67 -8.20
C LYS A 63 1.23 2.95 -8.99
N LYS A 64 2.00 4.01 -8.72
CA LYS A 64 1.84 5.35 -9.25
C LYS A 64 2.79 5.69 -10.41
N TYR A 65 3.72 4.79 -10.74
CA TYR A 65 4.78 4.99 -11.73
C TYR A 65 4.24 5.36 -13.12
N ASN A 66 3.06 4.81 -13.47
CA ASN A 66 2.38 5.05 -14.76
C ASN A 66 1.21 6.04 -14.68
N ASP A 67 0.97 6.65 -13.51
CA ASP A 67 -0.20 7.47 -13.26
C ASP A 67 0.13 8.98 -13.49
N LYS A 68 -0.79 9.76 -14.09
CA LYS A 68 -0.57 11.18 -14.43
C LYS A 68 -0.67 12.06 -13.17
N LEU A 69 0.28 11.94 -12.24
CA LEU A 69 0.21 12.54 -10.91
C LEU A 69 0.77 13.96 -10.79
N GLY A 70 1.24 14.54 -11.90
CA GLY A 70 1.87 15.86 -11.88
C GLY A 70 3.33 15.85 -11.41
N PHE A 71 3.96 14.68 -11.32
CA PHE A 71 5.41 14.50 -11.16
C PHE A 71 5.83 13.21 -11.88
N THR A 72 7.07 13.15 -12.37
CA THR A 72 7.67 11.95 -12.96
C THR A 72 8.58 11.29 -11.94
N ILE A 73 8.69 9.97 -12.01
CA ILE A 73 9.59 9.19 -11.15
C ILE A 73 10.66 8.60 -12.07
N GLU A 74 11.91 8.88 -11.75
CA GLU A 74 13.05 8.30 -12.45
C GLU A 74 13.79 7.39 -11.48
N LYS A 75 13.97 6.13 -11.87
CA LYS A 75 14.85 5.22 -11.17
C LYS A 75 16.30 5.64 -11.44
N VAL A 76 17.06 5.87 -10.38
CA VAL A 76 18.51 6.04 -10.40
C VAL A 76 19.13 4.70 -10.02
N ASP A 77 20.43 4.57 -10.23
CA ASP A 77 21.17 3.35 -9.94
C ASP A 77 20.83 2.74 -8.57
N GLY A 78 20.69 1.41 -8.54
CA GLY A 78 20.22 0.65 -7.37
C GLY A 78 18.76 0.91 -6.97
N LEU A 79 18.56 1.28 -5.69
CA LEU A 79 17.26 1.56 -5.04
C LEU A 79 17.00 3.07 -4.84
N GLU A 80 17.80 3.95 -5.43
CA GLU A 80 17.54 5.39 -5.37
C GLU A 80 16.51 5.79 -6.45
N TYR A 81 15.46 6.49 -6.05
CA TYR A 81 14.51 7.11 -6.98
C TYR A 81 14.55 8.63 -6.85
N ILE A 82 14.41 9.32 -7.98
CA ILE A 82 14.23 10.77 -8.05
C ILE A 82 12.83 11.08 -8.56
N CYS A 83 12.04 11.76 -7.72
CA CYS A 83 10.78 12.34 -8.13
C CYS A 83 11.03 13.75 -8.69
N LYS A 84 10.68 13.98 -9.96
CA LYS A 84 10.69 15.29 -10.62
C LYS A 84 9.27 15.85 -10.66
N ALA A 85 9.00 16.85 -9.84
CA ALA A 85 7.69 17.50 -9.80
C ALA A 85 7.51 18.49 -10.97
N LYS A 86 6.33 18.50 -11.63
CA LYS A 86 5.95 19.52 -12.63
C LYS A 86 5.93 20.92 -11.98
N ARG A 87 5.96 21.98 -12.81
CA ARG A 87 5.77 23.36 -12.32
C ARG A 87 4.53 23.41 -11.40
N TYR A 88 4.68 24.04 -10.23
CA TYR A 88 3.67 24.20 -9.16
C TYR A 88 3.35 22.99 -8.25
N ALA A 89 3.96 21.82 -8.49
CA ALA A 89 3.86 20.70 -7.55
C ALA A 89 4.81 20.91 -6.35
N SER A 90 4.24 21.05 -5.14
CA SER A 90 5.00 21.25 -3.90
C SER A 90 5.15 19.97 -3.10
N LEU A 91 6.25 19.85 -2.33
CA LEU A 91 6.48 18.73 -1.42
C LEU A 91 5.28 18.50 -0.49
N LYS A 92 4.66 19.57 0.01
CA LYS A 92 3.48 19.49 0.89
C LYS A 92 2.30 18.79 0.19
N LYS A 93 2.05 19.09 -1.09
CA LYS A 93 0.99 18.45 -1.88
C LYS A 93 1.31 16.97 -2.16
N ILE A 94 2.57 16.65 -2.46
CA ILE A 94 3.03 15.28 -2.68
C ILE A 94 2.82 14.44 -1.41
N LEU A 95 3.28 14.94 -0.26
CA LEU A 95 3.09 14.26 1.03
C LEU A 95 1.60 14.07 1.37
N ALA A 96 0.77 15.09 1.17
CA ALA A 96 -0.67 14.99 1.40
C ALA A 96 -1.32 13.91 0.53
N LYS A 97 -0.89 13.79 -0.73
CA LYS A 97 -1.37 12.75 -1.64
C LYS A 97 -0.94 11.36 -1.19
N ILE A 98 0.32 11.19 -0.77
CA ILE A 98 0.81 9.92 -0.22
C ILE A 98 -0.02 9.49 1.00
N PHE A 99 -0.31 10.40 1.94
CA PHE A 99 -1.14 10.08 3.11
C PHE A 99 -2.59 9.74 2.74
N LYS A 100 -3.15 10.41 1.72
CA LYS A 100 -4.49 10.09 1.22
C LYS A 100 -4.53 8.70 0.60
N ASP A 101 -3.54 8.38 -0.23
CA ASP A 101 -3.44 7.11 -0.94
C ASP A 101 -3.01 5.95 -0.01
N TYR A 102 -2.44 6.24 1.18
CA TYR A 102 -2.08 5.21 2.18
C TYR A 102 -3.26 4.31 2.50
N LYS A 103 -4.45 4.90 2.67
CA LYS A 103 -5.68 4.15 2.93
C LYS A 103 -5.99 3.16 1.81
N ASP A 104 -5.96 3.61 0.56
CA ASP A 104 -6.30 2.78 -0.60
C ASP A 104 -5.26 1.67 -0.84
N ILE A 105 -3.98 1.96 -0.56
CA ILE A 105 -2.91 0.96 -0.61
C ILE A 105 -3.11 -0.06 0.51
N PHE A 106 -3.33 0.40 1.74
CA PHE A 106 -3.57 -0.46 2.89
C PHE A 106 -4.77 -1.38 2.65
N LEU A 107 -5.91 -0.82 2.24
CA LEU A 107 -7.12 -1.59 1.94
C LEU A 107 -6.91 -2.54 0.75
N GLY A 108 -6.13 -2.14 -0.25
CA GLY A 108 -5.80 -3.01 -1.39
C GLY A 108 -4.94 -4.22 -1.03
N ARG A 109 -4.26 -4.22 0.12
CA ARG A 109 -3.50 -5.39 0.63
C ARG A 109 -4.37 -6.38 1.40
N LEU A 110 -5.57 -5.97 1.81
CA LEU A 110 -6.48 -6.84 2.56
C LEU A 110 -7.04 -7.91 1.62
N GLN A 111 -6.64 -9.15 1.85
CA GLN A 111 -7.21 -10.32 1.22
C GLN A 111 -8.55 -10.63 1.86
N LYS A 112 -9.55 -10.81 0.98
CA LYS A 112 -10.82 -11.36 1.43
C LYS A 112 -10.64 -12.85 1.71
N ALA A 113 -11.17 -13.33 2.83
CA ALA A 113 -11.39 -14.73 3.08
C ALA A 113 -12.15 -15.30 1.87
N ALA A 114 -11.61 -16.37 1.29
CA ALA A 114 -12.23 -17.02 0.15
C ALA A 114 -13.58 -17.63 0.59
N GLY A 115 -14.67 -16.91 0.33
CA GLY A 115 -16.01 -17.44 0.44
C GLY A 115 -16.37 -18.21 -0.83
N GLY A 116 -16.02 -19.50 -0.87
CA GLY A 116 -16.62 -20.50 -1.76
C GLY A 116 -16.05 -20.63 -3.17
N ALA A 117 -14.79 -21.08 -3.30
CA ALA A 117 -14.42 -21.86 -4.47
C ALA A 117 -14.59 -23.34 -4.10
N SER A 118 -15.64 -23.96 -4.62
CA SER A 118 -15.85 -25.40 -4.64
C SER A 118 -14.53 -26.09 -4.92
N VAL A 119 -14.12 -27.00 -4.04
CA VAL A 119 -13.17 -28.06 -4.42
C VAL A 119 -13.61 -28.61 -5.78
N PRO A 120 -12.80 -28.50 -6.86
CA PRO A 120 -13.05 -29.33 -8.01
C PRO A 120 -12.72 -30.75 -7.54
N GLY A 121 -13.77 -31.52 -7.28
CA GLY A 121 -13.68 -32.95 -7.02
C GLY A 121 -12.80 -33.55 -8.10
N SER A 122 -11.62 -33.98 -7.68
CA SER A 122 -10.66 -34.64 -8.54
C SER A 122 -11.27 -35.96 -9.01
N GLY A 123 -11.36 -36.13 -10.31
CA GLY A 123 -11.32 -37.44 -10.96
C GLY A 123 -12.58 -38.29 -10.88
N GLY A 124 -13.36 -38.25 -11.95
CA GLY A 124 -14.33 -39.30 -12.25
C GLY A 124 -13.67 -40.67 -12.40
N LYS A 125 -14.41 -41.71 -12.03
CA LYS A 125 -14.41 -42.99 -12.76
C LYS A 125 -15.76 -43.68 -12.56
N ARG A 126 -16.61 -43.58 -13.58
CA ARG A 126 -17.67 -44.56 -13.86
C ARG A 126 -17.04 -45.69 -14.67
N GLN A 127 -17.11 -46.93 -14.18
CA GLN A 127 -17.11 -48.18 -14.94
C GLN A 127 -17.49 -49.31 -13.96
N SER A 128 -18.76 -49.73 -13.91
CA SER A 128 -19.39 -50.83 -14.65
C SER A 128 -18.94 -52.23 -14.21
N GLY A 129 -19.92 -53.05 -13.82
CA GLY A 129 -19.93 -54.50 -14.07
C GLY A 129 -19.83 -55.41 -12.85
N SER A 130 -20.98 -55.95 -12.42
CA SER A 130 -21.26 -57.39 -12.36
C SER A 130 -22.75 -57.60 -12.16
#